data_AF-A0A7Z9YYI9-F1
#
_entry.id   AF-A0A7Z9YYI9-F1
#
_cell.length_a   1.000
_cell.length_b   1.000
_cell.length_c   1.000
_cell.angle_alpha   90.00
_cell.angle_beta   90.00
_cell.angle_gamma   90.00
#
_symmetry.space_group_name_H-M   'P 1'
#
loop_
_entity.id
_entity.type
_entity.pdbx_description
1 polymer ?
#
loop_
_entity_poly.entity_id
_entity_poly.type
_entity_poly.pdbx_seq_one_letter_code
_entity_poly.pdbx_strand_id
1 'polypeptide(L)' 'MTTRRIVEFAEKENAQIIVMGSCGRSGLSHILLGSVAERVAQLSNIPVVIVKAPAEVEKTDE' A
#
# COMPACT_ATOMS: atom_id res chain seq x y z
N MET A 1 2.84 10.54 -10.03
CA MET A 1 2.40 9.28 -10.67
C MET A 1 0.91 9.10 -10.35
N THR A 2 0.04 9.06 -11.34
CA THR A 2 -1.41 8.98 -11.12
C THR A 2 -1.77 7.57 -10.62
N THR A 3 -2.45 7.44 -9.47
CA THR A 3 -2.83 6.15 -8.87
C THR A 3 -3.56 5.21 -9.83
N ARG A 4 -4.33 5.78 -10.78
CA ARG A 4 -5.01 5.07 -11.85
C ARG A 4 -4.10 4.18 -12.70
N ARG A 5 -2.84 4.59 -12.92
CA ARG A 5 -1.87 3.81 -13.72
C ARG A 5 -1.51 2.48 -13.06
N ILE A 6 -1.61 2.37 -11.73
CA ILE A 6 -1.35 1.13 -11.01
C ILE A 6 -2.46 0.12 -11.34
N VAL A 7 -3.72 0.56 -11.32
CA VAL A 7 -4.88 -0.27 -11.63
C VAL A 7 -4.85 -0.71 -13.10
N GLU A 8 -4.66 0.23 -14.03
CA GLU A 8 -4.59 -0.05 -15.46
C GLU A 8 -3.48 -1.05 -15.82
N PHE A 9 -2.32 -0.90 -15.17
CA PHE A 9 -1.21 -1.84 -15.36
C PHE A 9 -1.56 -3.23 -14.81
N ALA A 10 -2.13 -3.30 -13.60
CA ALA A 10 -2.53 -4.57 -13.00
C ALA A 10 -3.59 -5.30 -13.84
N GLU A 11 -4.57 -4.58 -14.39
CA GLU A 11 -5.57 -5.12 -15.31
C GLU A 11 -4.93 -5.64 -16.60
N LYS A 12 -4.03 -4.86 -17.20
CA LYS A 12 -3.31 -5.26 -18.42
C LYS A 12 -2.50 -6.55 -18.22
N GLU A 13 -1.86 -6.69 -17.07
CA GLU A 13 -1.06 -7.87 -16.73
C GLU A 13 -1.90 -9.04 -16.18
N ASN A 14 -3.23 -8.92 -16.16
CA ASN A 14 -4.14 -9.92 -15.57
C ASN A 14 -3.75 -10.31 -14.13
N ALA A 15 -3.28 -9.33 -13.37
CA ALA A 15 -2.86 -9.55 -11.99
C ALA A 15 -4.04 -10.05 -11.16
N GLN A 16 -3.80 -11.10 -10.37
CA GLN A 16 -4.83 -11.67 -9.49
C GLN A 16 -4.95 -10.91 -8.17
N ILE A 17 -3.91 -10.13 -7.79
CA ILE A 17 -3.86 -9.36 -6.56
C ILE A 17 -2.88 -8.20 -6.69
N ILE A 18 -3.17 -7.08 -6.01
CA ILE A 18 -2.27 -5.93 -5.85
C ILE A 18 -1.85 -5.86 -4.39
N VAL A 19 -0.54 -5.81 -4.13
CA VAL A 19 0.00 -5.67 -2.77
C VAL A 19 0.67 -4.31 -2.62
N MET A 20 0.29 -3.55 -1.59
CA MET A 20 0.81 -2.20 -1.33
C MET A 20 1.20 -2.04 0.13
N GLY A 21 2.21 -1.22 0.41
CA GLY A 21 2.56 -0.81 1.77
C GLY A 21 1.72 0.38 2.25
N SER A 22 1.46 0.46 3.56
CA SER A 22 0.74 1.58 4.19
C SER A 22 1.68 2.77 4.51
N CYS A 23 2.08 3.55 3.52
CA CYS A 23 2.91 4.77 3.67
C CYS A 23 4.31 4.62 4.34
N GLY A 24 5.20 5.59 4.06
CA GLY A 24 6.66 5.47 4.16
C GLY A 24 7.34 6.07 5.40
N ARG A 25 8.69 5.99 5.38
CA ARG A 25 9.74 6.23 6.42
C ARG A 25 9.72 7.55 7.24
N SER A 26 8.62 8.29 7.33
CA SER A 26 8.58 9.56 8.06
C SER A 26 7.26 9.74 8.82
N GLY A 27 7.21 9.23 10.05
CA GLY A 27 6.64 9.91 11.22
C GLY A 27 5.25 10.56 11.14
N LEU A 28 4.37 10.18 10.22
CA LEU A 28 2.96 10.59 10.25
C LEU A 28 2.21 9.57 11.11
N SER A 29 2.37 9.71 12.42
CA SER A 29 1.94 8.80 13.50
C SER A 29 0.44 8.43 13.52
N HIS A 30 -0.35 8.89 12.55
CA HIS A 30 -1.80 8.67 12.48
C HIS A 30 -2.36 8.37 11.08
N ILE A 31 -1.55 8.33 10.00
CA ILE A 31 -2.07 7.99 8.66
C ILE A 31 -1.81 6.50 8.38
N LEU A 32 -2.78 5.67 8.76
CA LEU A 32 -2.66 4.20 8.79
C LEU A 32 -2.64 3.50 7.41
N LEU A 33 -2.99 4.18 6.31
CA LEU A 33 -3.20 3.53 5.00
C LEU A 33 -2.37 4.13 3.87
N GLY A 34 -2.16 5.45 3.88
CA GLY A 34 -1.50 6.18 2.81
C GLY A 34 -2.42 6.49 1.63
N SER A 35 -2.38 7.75 1.17
CA SER A 35 -3.32 8.28 0.16
C SER A 35 -3.27 7.54 -1.18
N VAL A 36 -2.12 6.97 -1.53
CA VAL A 36 -1.96 6.19 -2.76
C VAL A 36 -2.59 4.80 -2.63
N ALA A 37 -2.32 4.08 -1.53
CA ALA A 37 -2.87 2.75 -1.32
C ALA A 37 -4.38 2.79 -1.11
N GLU A 38 -4.88 3.80 -0.38
CA GLU A 38 -6.32 4.05 -0.23
C GLU A 38 -7.00 4.23 -1.60
N ARG A 39 -6.43 5.09 -2.45
CA ARG A 39 -7.05 5.39 -3.74
C ARG A 39 -6.97 4.23 -4.73
N VAL A 40 -5.95 3.38 -4.64
CA VAL A 40 -5.89 2.14 -5.43
C VAL A 40 -6.93 1.14 -4.93
N ALA A 41 -7.08 0.96 -3.62
CA ALA A 41 -8.10 0.08 -3.04
C ALA A 41 -9.53 0.51 -3.40
N GLN A 42 -9.79 1.82 -3.49
CA GLN A 42 -11.10 2.35 -3.90
C GLN A 42 -11.40 2.16 -5.39
N LEU A 43 -10.38 2.18 -6.26
CA LEU A 43 -10.55 2.20 -7.71
C LEU A 43 -10.38 0.84 -8.39
N SER A 44 -9.75 -0.13 -7.71
CA SER A 44 -9.39 -1.41 -8.34
C SER A 44 -10.54 -2.42 -8.30
N ASN A 45 -10.76 -3.10 -9.41
CA ASN A 45 -11.58 -4.32 -9.47
C ASN A 45 -10.78 -5.58 -9.07
N ILE A 46 -9.45 -5.45 -8.93
CA ILE A 46 -8.54 -6.52 -8.52
C ILE A 46 -8.38 -6.43 -6.99
N PRO A 47 -8.38 -7.56 -6.26
CA PRO A 47 -8.17 -7.56 -4.82
C PRO A 47 -6.89 -6.80 -4.41
N VAL A 48 -7.02 -5.88 -3.44
CA VAL A 48 -5.90 -5.07 -2.93
C VAL A 48 -5.60 -5.44 -1.48
N VAL A 49 -4.35 -5.82 -1.21
CA VAL A 49 -3.84 -6.10 0.13
C VAL A 49 -2.92 -4.97 0.55
N ILE A 50 -3.22 -4.38 1.70
CA ILE A 50 -2.42 -3.31 2.28
C ILE A 50 -1.67 -3.83 3.49
N VAL A 51 -0.35 -3.85 3.38
CA VAL A 51 0.57 -4.35 4.40
C VAL A 51 1.02 -3.18 5.26
N LYS A 52 0.80 -3.29 6.57
CA LYS A 52 1.32 -2.35 7.55
C LYS A 52 2.77 -2.67 7.88
N ALA A 53 3.59 -1.64 8.02
CA ALA A 53 4.91 -1.82 8.60
C ALA A 53 4.73 -2.36 10.04
N PRO A 54 5.58 -3.29 10.50
CA PRO A 54 5.60 -3.65 11.90
C PRO A 54 5.81 -2.37 12.72
N ALA A 55 5.03 -2.21 13.80
CA ALA A 55 5.40 -1.27 14.86
C ALA A 55 6.85 -1.57 15.24
N GLU A 56 7.66 -0.53 15.46
CA GLU A 56 9.10 -0.62 15.71
C GLU A 56 9.48 -1.98 16.31
N VAL A 57 10.29 -2.76 15.58
CA VAL A 57 10.98 -3.87 16.22
C VAL A 57 11.83 -3.21 17.28
N GLU A 58 11.43 -3.31 18.55
CA GLU A 58 12.27 -2.96 19.69
C GLU A 58 13.62 -3.62 19.40
N LYS A 59 14.64 -2.80 19.12
CA LYS A 59 15.99 -3.33 19.07
C LYS A 59 16.25 -3.77 20.50
N THR A 60 16.19 -5.08 20.75
CA THR A 60 16.80 -5.65 21.93
C THR A 60 18.29 -5.34 21.77
N ASP A 61 18.77 -4.36 22.52
CA ASP A 61 20.20 -4.07 22.65
C ASP A 61 20.87 -5.34 23.20
N GLU A 62 21.68 -6.00 22.36
CA GLU A 62 22.70 -6.97 22.79
C GLU A 62 24.02 -6.24 23.08
#